data_AF-A0A1G9U983-F1
#
_entry.id   AF-A0A1G9U983-F1
#
_cell.length_a   1.000
_cell.length_b   1.000
_cell.length_c   1.000
_cell.angle_alpha   90.00
_cell.angle_beta   90.00
_cell.angle_gamma   90.00
#
_symmetry.space_group_name_H-M   'P 1'
#
loop_
_entity.id
_entity.type
_entity.pdbx_description
1 polymer ?
#
loop_
_entity_poly.entity_id
_entity_poly.type
_entity_poly.pdbx_seq_one_letter_code
_entity_poly.pdbx_strand_id
1 'polypeptide(L)'
;MTIDEQISNLLGLATRARKTITGEELVVKEIRSQKAKLVVLSNDASKNTAKKINDKCASFNVELHVFGDRHDLGHATGKEARVAIAIMDDGFAKKLSGLLNEYNRG
;
A
#
# COMPACT_ATOMS: atom_id res chain seq x y z
N MET A 1 19.96 -8.11 2.97
CA MET A 1 18.80 -7.32 2.58
C MET A 1 17.62 -7.83 3.38
N THR A 2 17.06 -7.01 4.24
CA THR A 2 15.92 -7.35 5.10
C THR A 2 14.61 -7.35 4.30
N ILE A 3 13.53 -7.93 4.84
CA ILE A 3 12.24 -7.99 4.14
C ILE A 3 11.64 -6.57 3.98
N ASP A 4 11.77 -5.72 4.98
CA ASP A 4 11.38 -4.31 4.96
C ASP A 4 12.10 -3.50 3.85
N GLU A 5 13.41 -3.72 3.66
CA GLU A 5 14.16 -3.15 2.53
C GLU A 5 13.62 -3.65 1.18
N GLN A 6 13.23 -4.92 1.07
CA GLN A 6 12.69 -5.48 -0.17
C GLN A 6 11.33 -4.87 -0.52
N ILE A 7 10.45 -4.74 0.47
CA ILE A 7 9.14 -4.10 0.32
C ILE A 7 9.32 -2.64 -0.12
N SER A 8 10.17 -1.88 0.59
CA SER A 8 10.41 -0.46 0.29
C SER A 8 11.00 -0.24 -1.11
N ASN A 9 11.97 -1.06 -1.51
CA ASN A 9 12.56 -0.99 -2.85
C ASN A 9 11.54 -1.33 -3.95
N LEU A 10 10.70 -2.35 -3.72
CA LEU A 10 9.67 -2.74 -4.67
C LEU A 10 8.55 -1.70 -4.80
N LEU A 11 8.15 -1.07 -3.69
CA LEU A 11 7.25 0.09 -3.67
C LEU A 11 7.83 1.24 -4.51
N GLY A 12 9.11 1.58 -4.30
CA GLY A 12 9.76 2.64 -5.08
C GLY A 12 9.88 2.33 -6.57
N LEU A 13 10.08 1.07 -6.93
CA LEU A 13 10.02 0.61 -8.33
C LEU A 13 8.61 0.77 -8.92
N ALA A 14 7.58 0.35 -8.19
CA ALA A 14 6.19 0.50 -8.61
C ALA A 14 5.81 1.97 -8.80
N THR A 15 6.24 2.84 -7.89
CA THR A 15 6.00 4.29 -7.99
C THR A 15 6.72 4.91 -9.18
N ARG A 16 8.00 4.57 -9.41
CA ARG A 16 8.74 5.02 -10.60
C ARG A 16 8.09 4.53 -11.91
N ALA A 17 7.51 3.34 -11.91
CA ALA A 17 6.74 2.80 -13.04
C ALA A 17 5.34 3.44 -13.19
N ARG A 18 4.96 4.40 -12.33
CA ARG A 18 3.62 5.02 -12.27
C ARG A 18 2.51 4.00 -12.02
N LYS A 19 2.81 2.92 -11.29
CA LYS A 19 1.88 1.85 -10.91
C LYS A 19 1.34 1.97 -9.49
N THR A 20 1.46 3.15 -8.89
CA THR A 20 0.95 3.44 -7.55
C THR A 20 0.11 4.70 -7.52
N ILE A 21 -0.94 4.70 -6.70
CA ILE A 21 -1.73 5.88 -6.36
C ILE A 21 -1.60 6.09 -4.85
N THR A 22 -1.45 7.32 -4.40
CA THR A 22 -1.20 7.63 -2.98
C THR A 22 -2.19 8.65 -2.45
N GLY A 23 -2.53 8.55 -1.17
CA GLY A 23 -3.46 9.45 -0.48
C GLY A 23 -4.85 8.84 -0.30
N GLU A 24 -5.47 9.08 0.85
CA GLU A 24 -6.68 8.39 1.30
C GLU A 24 -7.83 8.44 0.27
N GLU A 25 -8.20 9.62 -0.20
CA GLU A 25 -9.33 9.78 -1.12
C GLU A 25 -9.08 9.14 -2.49
N LEU A 26 -7.88 9.29 -3.03
CA LEU A 26 -7.49 8.71 -4.30
C LEU A 26 -7.43 7.19 -4.23
N VAL A 27 -6.87 6.64 -3.15
CA VAL A 27 -6.86 5.20 -2.88
C VAL A 27 -8.29 4.66 -2.78
N VAL A 28 -9.17 5.31 -2.02
CA VAL A 28 -10.59 4.92 -1.92
C VAL A 28 -11.28 4.96 -3.27
N LYS A 29 -11.00 5.97 -4.10
CA LYS A 29 -11.52 6.05 -5.47
C LYS A 29 -11.07 4.88 -6.33
N GLU A 30 -9.79 4.51 -6.26
CA GLU A 30 -9.24 3.41 -7.06
C GLU A 30 -9.66 2.01 -6.57
N ILE A 31 -9.92 1.86 -5.27
CA ILE A 31 -10.58 0.65 -4.73
C ILE A 31 -11.99 0.52 -5.32
N ARG A 32 -12.78 1.60 -5.28
CA ARG A 32 -14.15 1.61 -5.80
C ARG A 32 -14.22 1.38 -7.31
N SER A 33 -13.20 1.81 -8.06
CA SER A 33 -13.09 1.58 -9.50
C SER A 33 -12.57 0.17 -9.84
N GLN A 34 -12.25 -0.65 -8.84
CA GLN A 34 -11.62 -1.98 -8.97
C GLN A 34 -10.30 -1.98 -9.75
N LYS A 35 -9.64 -0.82 -9.81
CA LYS A 35 -8.32 -0.70 -10.43
C LYS A 35 -7.19 -0.94 -9.42
N ALA A 36 -7.42 -0.67 -8.14
CA ALA A 36 -6.49 -1.05 -7.09
C ALA A 36 -6.45 -2.58 -6.94
N LYS A 37 -5.24 -3.14 -6.97
CA LYS A 37 -4.96 -4.58 -6.87
C LYS A 37 -4.52 -4.97 -5.45
N LEU A 38 -3.80 -4.07 -4.80
CA LEU A 38 -3.33 -4.21 -3.43
C LEU A 38 -3.30 -2.83 -2.79
N VAL A 39 -3.59 -2.73 -1.50
CA VAL A 39 -3.47 -1.50 -0.72
C VAL A 39 -2.51 -1.71 0.43
N VAL A 40 -1.62 -0.75 0.63
CA VAL A 40 -0.68 -0.68 1.76
C VAL A 40 -1.03 0.56 2.59
N LEU A 41 -1.22 0.35 3.88
CA LEU A 41 -1.53 1.38 4.86
C LEU A 41 -0.39 1.49 5.88
N SER A 42 -0.06 2.71 6.30
CA SER A 42 0.87 2.90 7.40
C SER A 42 0.25 2.51 8.74
N ASN A 43 1.09 2.08 9.68
CA ASN A 43 0.68 1.69 11.04
C ASN A 43 0.15 2.88 11.86
N ASP A 44 0.56 4.10 11.52
CA ASP A 44 0.21 5.36 12.17
C ASP A 44 -0.93 6.11 11.44
N ALA A 45 -1.66 5.39 10.58
CA ALA A 45 -2.90 5.86 10.01
C ALA A 45 -3.91 6.20 11.11
N SER A 46 -4.64 7.31 10.95
CA SER A 46 -5.70 7.66 11.89
C SER A 46 -6.77 6.56 11.94
N LYS A 47 -7.44 6.39 13.08
CA LYS A 47 -8.53 5.40 13.23
C LYS A 47 -9.60 5.56 12.14
N ASN A 48 -9.93 6.79 11.77
CA ASN A 48 -10.91 7.10 10.73
C ASN A 48 -10.41 6.67 9.34
N THR A 49 -9.16 6.98 9.01
CA THR A 49 -8.51 6.60 7.74
C THR A 49 -8.42 5.09 7.62
N ALA A 50 -7.89 4.41 8.65
CA ALA A 50 -7.73 2.97 8.69
C ALA A 50 -9.07 2.25 8.53
N LYS A 51 -10.09 2.66 9.30
CA LYS A 51 -11.45 2.11 9.18
C LYS A 51 -12.01 2.30 7.77
N LYS A 52 -11.93 3.52 7.23
CA LYS A 52 -12.47 3.82 5.90
C LYS A 52 -11.83 2.97 4.81
N ILE A 53 -10.49 2.86 4.81
CA ILE A 53 -9.78 2.06 3.82
C ILE A 53 -10.08 0.58 4.00
N ASN A 54 -10.05 0.07 5.24
CA ASN A 54 -10.34 -1.33 5.53
C ASN A 54 -11.76 -1.72 5.10
N ASP A 55 -12.78 -0.93 5.47
CA ASP A 55 -14.17 -1.17 5.08
C ASP A 55 -14.32 -1.21 3.55
N LYS A 56 -13.60 -0.35 2.82
CA LYS A 56 -13.64 -0.32 1.35
C LYS A 56 -12.89 -1.49 0.72
N CYS A 57 -11.71 -1.84 1.22
CA CYS A 57 -10.98 -3.03 0.78
C CYS A 57 -11.83 -4.29 0.97
N ALA A 58 -12.46 -4.44 2.13
CA ALA A 58 -13.35 -5.56 2.42
C ALA A 58 -14.59 -5.58 1.49
N SER A 59 -15.22 -4.42 1.26
CA SER A 59 -16.41 -4.32 0.39
C SER A 59 -16.13 -4.65 -1.08
N PHE A 60 -14.93 -4.34 -1.57
CA PHE A 60 -14.55 -4.52 -2.97
C PHE A 60 -13.60 -5.72 -3.19
N ASN A 61 -13.35 -6.50 -2.14
CA ASN A 61 -12.44 -7.65 -2.13
C ASN A 61 -11.02 -7.31 -2.65
N VAL A 62 -10.47 -6.20 -2.16
CA VAL A 62 -9.09 -5.78 -2.44
C VAL A 62 -8.22 -6.10 -1.23
N GLU A 63 -7.06 -6.71 -1.48
CA GLU A 63 -6.11 -7.06 -0.43
C GLU A 63 -5.55 -5.79 0.26
N LEU A 64 -5.42 -5.84 1.58
CA LEU A 64 -4.93 -4.75 2.41
C LEU A 64 -3.85 -5.27 3.36
N HIS A 65 -2.71 -4.59 3.38
CA HIS A 65 -1.65 -4.81 4.36
C HIS A 65 -1.31 -3.54 5.11
N VAL A 66 -0.86 -3.71 6.35
CA VAL A 66 -0.24 -2.64 7.14
C VAL A 66 1.26 -2.84 7.10
N PHE A 67 2.02 -1.78 6.80
CA PHE A 67 3.48 -1.83 6.74
C PHE A 67 4.09 -0.44 6.98
N GLY A 68 5.10 -0.39 7.85
CA GLY A 68 5.86 0.82 8.17
C GLY A 68 5.01 1.95 8.77
N ASP A 69 5.67 3.06 9.09
CA ASP A 69 4.99 4.32 9.38
C ASP A 69 4.81 5.18 8.11
N ARG A 70 4.21 6.37 8.25
CA ARG A 70 4.01 7.27 7.12
C ARG A 70 5.30 7.72 6.44
N HIS A 71 6.41 7.81 7.17
CA HIS A 71 7.70 8.24 6.65
C HIS A 71 8.36 7.11 5.88
N ASP A 72 8.26 5.87 6.35
CA ASP A 72 8.74 4.69 5.62
C ASP A 72 8.07 4.59 4.24
N LEU A 73 6.74 4.65 4.22
CA LEU A 73 5.95 4.65 2.98
C LEU A 73 6.21 5.89 2.12
N GLY A 74 6.36 7.06 2.77
CA GLY A 74 6.73 8.30 2.10
C GLY A 74 8.05 8.14 1.35
N HIS A 75 9.09 7.75 2.08
CA HIS A 75 10.45 7.60 1.57
C HIS A 75 10.50 6.57 0.43
N ALA A 76 9.86 5.41 0.60
CA ALA A 76 9.77 4.39 -0.43
C ALA A 76 9.13 4.91 -1.73
N THR A 77 8.16 5.84 -1.62
CA THR A 77 7.47 6.44 -2.78
C THR A 77 8.07 7.77 -3.25
N GLY A 78 9.22 8.19 -2.70
CA GLY A 78 9.88 9.45 -3.06
C GLY A 78 9.12 10.70 -2.59
N LYS A 79 8.44 10.61 -1.45
CA LYS A 79 7.69 11.69 -0.78
C LYS A 79 8.11 11.80 0.68
N GLU A 80 7.78 12.90 1.34
CA GLU A 80 8.12 13.06 2.77
C GLU A 80 7.29 12.12 3.67
N ALA A 81 5.99 12.00 3.38
CA ALA A 81 5.10 11.12 4.12
C ALA A 81 3.92 10.65 3.27
N ARG A 82 3.53 9.38 3.45
CA ARG A 82 2.32 8.77 2.88
C ARG A 82 1.68 7.78 3.82
N VAL A 83 0.38 7.93 4.05
CA VAL A 83 -0.40 7.05 4.93
C VAL A 83 -1.03 5.87 4.17
N ALA A 84 -1.40 6.08 2.90
CA ALA A 84 -2.10 5.08 2.10
C ALA A 84 -1.56 5.06 0.67
N ILE A 85 -1.30 3.85 0.17
CA ILE A 85 -0.80 3.58 -1.18
C ILE A 85 -1.62 2.44 -1.79
N ALA A 86 -2.16 2.65 -2.98
CA ALA A 86 -2.76 1.61 -3.81
C ALA A 86 -1.79 1.22 -4.93
N ILE A 87 -1.62 -0.08 -5.14
CA ILE A 87 -0.88 -0.65 -6.26
C ILE A 87 -1.87 -0.98 -7.37
N MET A 88 -1.58 -0.50 -8.57
CA MET A 88 -2.49 -0.55 -9.73
C MET A 88 -2.14 -1.67 -10.72
N ASP A 89 -1.02 -2.36 -10.49
CA ASP A 89 -0.44 -3.36 -11.38
C ASP A 89 -0.40 -4.72 -10.70
N ASP A 90 -0.94 -5.74 -11.37
CA ASP A 90 -1.05 -7.09 -10.80
C ASP A 90 0.31 -7.74 -10.53
N GLY A 91 1.33 -7.44 -11.34
CA GLY A 91 2.67 -8.00 -11.19
C GLY A 91 3.37 -7.46 -9.94
N PHE A 92 3.28 -6.15 -9.71
CA PHE A 92 3.77 -5.53 -8.48
C PHE A 92 2.94 -5.96 -7.27
N ALA A 93 1.61 -5.98 -7.39
CA ALA A 93 0.72 -6.37 -6.29
C ALA A 93 1.00 -7.79 -5.80
N LYS A 94 1.13 -8.76 -6.71
CA LYS A 94 1.43 -10.16 -6.36
C LYS A 94 2.76 -10.31 -5.64
N LYS A 95 3.81 -9.62 -6.10
CA LYS A 95 5.13 -9.67 -5.45
C LYS A 95 5.12 -8.97 -4.09
N LEU A 96 4.49 -7.80 -3.99
CA LEU A 96 4.37 -7.07 -2.72
C LEU A 96 3.55 -7.83 -1.69
N SER A 97 2.41 -8.40 -2.07
CA SER A 97 1.59 -9.26 -1.21
C SER A 97 2.41 -10.42 -0.63
N GLY A 98 3.22 -11.10 -1.44
CA GLY A 98 4.10 -12.17 -0.95
C GLY A 98 5.05 -11.70 0.16
N LEU A 99 5.77 -10.60 -0.08
CA LEU A 99 6.71 -10.03 0.88
C LEU A 99 6.01 -9.50 2.15
N LEU A 100 4.86 -8.85 1.99
CA LEU A 100 4.06 -8.31 3.10
C LEU A 100 3.46 -9.43 3.95
N ASN A 101 3.05 -10.54 3.35
CA ASN A 101 2.61 -11.72 4.08
C ASN A 101 3.74 -12.35 4.88
N GLU A 102 4.96 -12.42 4.32
CA GLU A 102 6.13 -12.90 5.05
C GLU A 102 6.49 -11.97 6.21
N TYR A 103 6.48 -10.66 5.96
CA TYR A 103 6.72 -9.62 6.97
C TYR A 103 5.74 -9.70 8.15
N ASN A 104 4.45 -9.93 7.89
CA ASN A 104 3.42 -9.98 8.94
C ASN A 104 3.34 -11.33 9.68
N ARG A 105 4.08 -12.36 9.24
CA ARG A 105 4.10 -13.70 9.86
C ARG A 105 5.27 -13.91 10.82
N GLY A 106 6.34 -13.13 10.68
CA GLY A 106 7.48 -13.10 11.60
C GLY A 106 7.25 -12.14 12.76
#